data_AF-A8LN17-F1
#
_entry.id   AF-A8LN17-F1
#
_cell.length_a   1.000
_cell.length_b   1.000
_cell.length_c   1.000
_cell.angle_alpha   90.00
_cell.angle_beta   90.00
_cell.angle_gamma   90.00
#
_symmetry.space_group_name_H-M   'P 1'
#
loop_
_entity.id
_entity.type
_entity.pdbx_description
1 polymer ?
#
loop_
_entity_poly.entity_id
_entity_poly.type
_entity_poly.pdbx_seq_one_letter_code
_entity_poly.pdbx_strand_id
1 'polypeptide(L)'
;MTRFSTKLPNIVAIAAGSDDFNLLVKALTAADLVGTVQGLKDITVFAPTDAAFTQLAVDLGFAGDTGDEDAVFASLVASLTELGGGDPIPLLTDVLLYHVSAGAKTAAEIDALEVVGTFLPGATFGSEGTELVDNEPDVANPNIVIPDIAASNGTIQAIDRVLLPIDIPGNEPPAPTETLAGIVAASGGVFDGDKSDFDLLLNAVQAAGLVGALDDPEADLTVFAPNDAAFIGLAQTLGFDGEDEGAAFAHIVEALTLLSGGGDPIPLLQDILLYHVVPEALGSDAVLSAESIPTLLGAPLGVDGVSLVDADPDIGDPALIETDIAATNGIAHVLDGVLLPADILNGDGGRGRVDFEIGDAGNERFFTGANTDFVSGLGGNDVIRLGAGDDVGLGGAGNDTLQGGRGADTLDGGAGRDVLKGGLGDDLLTGGADADVFLFNGFSGADTITDFSLGEDLLQIRARGIDDYGDLAHRISDSDAGAVIAFGGTEITLAGIGADALTASDFQFI
;
A
#
# COMPACT_ATOMS: atom_id res chain seq x y z
N MET A 1 -8.05 -61.89 31.71
CA MET A 1 -8.54 -60.69 31.00
C MET A 1 -7.59 -60.41 29.86
N THR A 2 -7.95 -60.88 28.67
CA THR A 2 -7.20 -60.75 27.42
C THR A 2 -7.31 -59.30 26.95
N ARG A 3 -6.20 -58.56 26.91
CA ARG A 3 -6.16 -57.24 26.26
C ARG A 3 -6.21 -57.49 24.76
N PHE A 4 -7.33 -57.18 24.11
CA PHE A 4 -7.38 -57.08 22.66
C PHE A 4 -6.58 -55.83 22.28
N SER A 5 -5.36 -56.02 21.80
CA SER A 5 -4.65 -54.99 21.06
C SER A 5 -5.30 -54.95 19.68
N THR A 6 -6.24 -54.04 19.46
CA THR A 6 -6.76 -53.77 18.12
C THR A 6 -5.63 -53.16 17.31
N LYS A 7 -5.02 -53.96 16.44
CA LYS A 7 -4.05 -53.49 15.46
C LYS A 7 -4.75 -52.43 14.60
N LEU A 8 -4.15 -51.26 14.45
CA LEU A 8 -4.69 -50.21 13.58
C LEU A 8 -4.93 -50.78 12.17
N PRO A 9 -6.01 -50.38 11.48
CA PRO A 9 -6.20 -50.69 10.07
C PRO A 9 -5.08 -50.06 9.22
N ASN A 10 -4.83 -50.59 8.02
CA ASN A 10 -3.94 -49.93 7.06
C ASN A 10 -4.70 -48.80 6.33
N ILE A 11 -3.99 -47.95 5.59
CA ILE A 11 -4.56 -46.77 4.93
C ILE A 11 -5.75 -47.12 4.04
N VAL A 12 -5.64 -48.15 3.20
CA VAL A 12 -6.73 -48.58 2.31
C VAL A 12 -7.95 -49.06 3.09
N ALA A 13 -7.75 -49.75 4.22
CA ALA A 13 -8.85 -50.21 5.06
C ALA A 13 -9.52 -49.06 5.83
N ILE A 14 -8.80 -47.97 6.10
CA ILE A 14 -9.38 -46.72 6.64
C ILE A 14 -10.22 -46.05 5.56
N ALA A 15 -9.67 -45.87 4.35
CA ALA A 15 -10.39 -45.26 3.23
C ALA A 15 -11.67 -46.03 2.88
N ALA A 16 -11.60 -47.36 2.75
CA ALA A 16 -12.76 -48.21 2.45
C ALA A 16 -13.78 -48.32 3.59
N GLY A 17 -13.45 -47.85 4.80
CA GLY A 17 -14.35 -47.79 5.94
C GLY A 17 -14.93 -46.40 6.21
N SER A 18 -14.59 -45.41 5.36
CA SER A 18 -15.03 -44.02 5.46
C SER A 18 -16.04 -43.72 4.36
N ASP A 19 -17.08 -42.95 4.70
CA ASP A 19 -18.04 -42.45 3.71
C ASP A 19 -17.47 -41.26 2.90
N ASP A 20 -16.30 -40.73 3.28
CA ASP A 20 -15.66 -39.55 2.66
C ASP A 20 -14.59 -39.91 1.61
N PHE A 21 -14.30 -41.20 1.38
CA PHE A 21 -13.19 -41.64 0.50
C PHE A 21 -13.63 -42.69 -0.53
N ASN A 22 -14.92 -42.77 -0.86
CA ASN A 22 -15.45 -43.75 -1.81
C ASN A 22 -14.82 -43.60 -3.20
N LEU A 23 -14.68 -42.36 -3.70
CA LEU A 23 -14.06 -42.02 -4.98
C LEU A 23 -12.56 -42.32 -4.99
N LEU A 24 -11.85 -42.07 -3.88
CA LEU A 24 -10.44 -42.46 -3.73
C LEU A 24 -10.27 -44.00 -3.84
N VAL A 25 -11.15 -44.76 -3.19
CA VAL A 25 -11.12 -46.23 -3.26
C VAL A 25 -11.44 -46.72 -4.68
N LYS A 26 -12.39 -46.09 -5.39
CA LYS A 26 -12.67 -46.37 -6.81
C LYS A 26 -11.44 -46.08 -7.68
N ALA A 27 -10.78 -44.93 -7.49
CA ALA A 27 -9.57 -44.54 -8.21
C ALA A 27 -8.42 -45.55 -8.01
N LEU A 28 -8.12 -45.90 -6.76
CA LEU A 28 -7.09 -46.90 -6.43
C LEU A 28 -7.40 -48.27 -7.03
N THR A 29 -8.68 -48.65 -7.10
CA THR A 29 -9.13 -49.92 -7.70
C THR A 29 -8.96 -49.89 -9.22
N ALA A 30 -9.35 -48.79 -9.86
CA ALA A 30 -9.21 -48.61 -11.31
C ALA A 30 -7.75 -48.65 -11.76
N ALA A 31 -6.84 -48.05 -10.99
CA ALA A 31 -5.40 -48.03 -11.26
C ALA A 31 -4.64 -49.28 -10.78
N ASP A 32 -5.31 -50.29 -10.22
CA ASP A 32 -4.71 -51.50 -9.62
C ASP A 32 -3.65 -51.20 -8.53
N LEU A 33 -3.84 -50.12 -7.77
CA LEU A 33 -2.90 -49.66 -6.72
C LEU A 33 -3.27 -50.10 -5.31
N VAL A 34 -4.45 -50.71 -5.10
CA VAL A 34 -4.93 -51.17 -3.78
C VAL A 34 -3.88 -52.04 -3.07
N GLY A 35 -3.35 -53.06 -3.76
CA GLY A 35 -2.34 -53.95 -3.19
C GLY A 35 -1.00 -53.26 -2.93
N THR A 36 -0.63 -52.32 -3.79
CA THR A 36 0.59 -51.52 -3.67
C THR A 36 0.56 -50.68 -2.41
N VAL A 37 -0.48 -49.85 -2.22
CA VAL A 37 -0.61 -48.97 -1.05
C VAL A 37 -0.70 -49.76 0.26
N GLN A 38 -1.38 -50.92 0.25
CA GLN A 38 -1.42 -51.82 1.42
C GLN A 38 -0.05 -52.41 1.79
N GLY A 39 0.82 -52.63 0.81
CA GLY A 39 2.14 -53.24 0.98
C GLY A 39 3.23 -52.24 1.39
N LEU A 40 3.04 -50.96 1.09
CA LEU A 40 3.93 -49.88 1.52
C LEU A 40 3.93 -49.76 3.05
N LYS A 41 5.04 -49.22 3.57
CA LYS A 41 5.25 -48.98 5.00
C LYS A 41 5.90 -47.63 5.18
N ASP A 42 5.54 -46.98 6.28
CA ASP A 42 6.10 -45.69 6.66
C ASP A 42 5.91 -44.68 5.54
N ILE A 43 4.63 -44.40 5.24
CA ILE A 43 4.22 -43.45 4.20
C ILE A 43 3.25 -42.43 4.76
N THR A 44 3.11 -41.32 4.06
CA THR A 44 2.02 -40.36 4.21
C THR A 44 1.17 -40.41 2.96
N VAL A 45 -0.15 -40.52 3.10
CA VAL A 45 -1.10 -40.40 1.99
C VAL A 45 -1.90 -39.14 2.18
N PHE A 46 -1.81 -38.24 1.21
CA PHE A 46 -2.70 -37.09 1.09
C PHE A 46 -3.97 -37.62 0.42
N ALA A 47 -5.04 -37.82 1.17
CA ALA A 47 -6.24 -38.49 0.70
C ALA A 47 -7.32 -37.46 0.30
N PRO A 48 -7.61 -37.28 -1.00
CA PRO A 48 -8.72 -36.43 -1.40
C PRO A 48 -10.03 -37.03 -0.93
N THR A 49 -10.87 -36.17 -0.36
CA THR A 49 -12.24 -36.52 -0.01
C THR A 49 -13.10 -36.71 -1.27
N ASP A 50 -14.29 -37.27 -1.11
CA ASP A 50 -15.25 -37.40 -2.21
C ASP A 50 -15.70 -36.02 -2.72
N ALA A 51 -15.78 -35.02 -1.84
CA ALA A 51 -15.99 -33.62 -2.22
C ALA A 51 -14.84 -33.07 -3.08
N ALA A 52 -13.59 -33.43 -2.76
CA ALA A 52 -12.42 -33.03 -3.54
C ALA A 52 -12.48 -33.55 -4.98
N PHE A 53 -12.75 -34.84 -5.16
CA PHE A 53 -12.91 -35.43 -6.50
C PHE A 53 -14.11 -34.87 -7.25
N THR A 54 -15.20 -34.58 -6.54
CA THR A 54 -16.39 -33.95 -7.12
C THR A 54 -16.07 -32.56 -7.63
N GLN A 55 -15.33 -31.77 -6.86
CA GLN A 55 -14.90 -30.45 -7.32
C GLN A 55 -14.00 -30.55 -8.55
N LEU A 56 -13.00 -31.44 -8.54
CA LEU A 56 -12.15 -31.63 -9.72
C LEU A 56 -12.98 -31.98 -10.96
N ALA A 57 -14.03 -32.79 -10.82
CA ALA A 57 -14.92 -33.09 -11.93
C ALA A 57 -15.65 -31.85 -12.45
N VAL A 58 -16.13 -30.98 -11.55
CA VAL A 58 -16.77 -29.71 -11.89
C VAL A 58 -15.79 -28.76 -12.60
N ASP A 59 -14.56 -28.65 -12.09
CA ASP A 59 -13.50 -27.83 -12.68
C ASP A 59 -13.17 -28.32 -14.10
N LEU A 60 -13.25 -29.64 -14.32
CA LEU A 60 -13.12 -30.29 -15.63
C LEU A 60 -14.42 -30.26 -16.49
N GLY A 61 -15.44 -29.50 -16.09
CA GLY A 61 -16.66 -29.26 -16.87
C GLY A 61 -17.82 -30.23 -16.62
N PHE A 62 -17.81 -31.02 -15.54
CA PHE A 62 -18.93 -31.87 -15.17
C PHE A 62 -20.15 -31.06 -14.71
N ALA A 63 -21.26 -31.18 -15.44
CA ALA A 63 -22.53 -30.53 -15.13
C ALA A 63 -23.63 -31.51 -14.67
N GLY A 64 -23.25 -32.72 -14.25
CA GLY A 64 -24.18 -33.76 -13.79
C GLY A 64 -24.56 -33.64 -12.31
N ASP A 65 -25.20 -34.69 -11.77
CA ASP A 65 -25.54 -34.74 -10.34
C ASP A 65 -24.27 -35.01 -9.51
N THR A 66 -23.86 -34.03 -8.71
CA THR A 66 -22.68 -34.10 -7.85
C THR A 66 -22.84 -35.05 -6.67
N GLY A 67 -24.07 -35.49 -6.37
CA GLY A 67 -24.34 -36.54 -5.38
C GLY A 67 -24.21 -37.96 -5.93
N ASP A 68 -24.08 -38.13 -7.25
CA ASP A 68 -23.91 -39.43 -7.90
C ASP A 68 -22.41 -39.71 -8.12
N GLU A 69 -21.78 -40.37 -7.14
CA GLU A 69 -20.37 -40.74 -7.20
C GLU A 69 -19.99 -41.58 -8.44
N ASP A 70 -20.90 -42.39 -8.99
CA ASP A 70 -20.63 -43.17 -10.19
C ASP A 70 -20.57 -42.26 -11.43
N ALA A 71 -21.45 -41.25 -11.49
CA ALA A 71 -21.44 -40.25 -12.55
C ALA A 71 -20.21 -39.33 -12.47
N VAL A 72 -19.85 -38.87 -11.26
CA VAL A 72 -18.65 -38.07 -11.01
C VAL A 72 -17.40 -38.84 -11.45
N PHE A 73 -17.24 -40.08 -10.99
CA PHE A 73 -16.08 -40.88 -11.34
C PHE A 73 -16.01 -41.19 -12.84
N ALA A 74 -17.15 -41.47 -13.48
CA ALA A 74 -17.20 -41.68 -14.92
C ALA A 74 -16.79 -40.43 -15.71
N SER A 75 -17.14 -39.23 -15.23
CA SER A 75 -16.71 -37.96 -15.83
C SER A 75 -15.20 -37.77 -15.71
N LEU A 76 -14.64 -38.00 -14.52
CA LEU A 76 -13.19 -37.91 -14.29
C LEU A 76 -12.42 -38.87 -15.21
N VAL A 77 -12.88 -40.13 -15.32
CA VAL A 77 -12.28 -41.10 -16.24
C VAL A 77 -12.35 -40.62 -17.69
N ALA A 78 -13.47 -40.01 -18.12
CA ALA A 78 -13.58 -39.45 -19.46
C ALA A 78 -12.58 -38.31 -19.71
N SER A 79 -12.49 -37.35 -18.79
CA SER A 79 -11.54 -36.23 -18.88
C SER A 79 -10.09 -36.73 -18.89
N LEU A 80 -9.73 -37.65 -17.98
CA LEU A 80 -8.39 -38.26 -17.96
C LEU A 80 -8.09 -39.08 -19.21
N THR A 81 -9.10 -39.66 -19.87
CA THR A 81 -8.92 -40.38 -21.13
C THR A 81 -8.54 -39.43 -22.25
N GLU A 82 -9.17 -38.26 -22.30
CA GLU A 82 -8.87 -37.21 -23.27
C GLU A 82 -7.46 -36.66 -23.07
N LEU A 83 -7.10 -36.33 -21.83
CA LEU A 83 -5.79 -35.81 -21.45
C LEU A 83 -4.67 -36.86 -21.61
N GLY A 84 -4.93 -38.12 -21.28
CA GLY A 84 -3.99 -39.24 -21.34
C GLY A 84 -3.77 -39.83 -22.74
N GLY A 85 -4.23 -39.17 -23.81
CA GLY A 85 -4.06 -39.65 -25.18
C GLY A 85 -4.84 -40.92 -25.51
N GLY A 86 -5.98 -41.14 -24.84
CA GLY A 86 -6.91 -42.25 -25.07
C GLY A 86 -6.90 -43.36 -24.02
N ASP A 87 -6.00 -43.35 -23.04
CA ASP A 87 -6.01 -44.25 -21.88
C ASP A 87 -5.88 -43.43 -20.57
N PRO A 88 -6.89 -43.45 -19.68
CA PRO A 88 -6.87 -42.67 -18.45
C PRO A 88 -5.95 -43.27 -17.37
N ILE A 89 -5.57 -44.55 -17.48
CA ILE A 89 -4.92 -45.27 -16.38
C ILE A 89 -3.51 -44.75 -16.06
N PRO A 90 -2.63 -44.45 -17.03
CA PRO A 90 -1.31 -43.90 -16.73
C PRO A 90 -1.40 -42.57 -15.96
N LEU A 91 -2.25 -41.64 -16.43
CA LEU A 91 -2.39 -40.34 -15.78
C LEU A 91 -3.05 -40.46 -14.41
N LEU A 92 -4.08 -41.30 -14.27
CA LEU A 92 -4.68 -41.61 -12.96
C LEU A 92 -3.66 -42.21 -11.99
N THR A 93 -2.76 -43.06 -12.48
CA THR A 93 -1.67 -43.65 -11.68
C THR A 93 -0.70 -42.56 -11.23
N ASP A 94 -0.31 -41.65 -12.12
CA ASP A 94 0.60 -40.56 -11.79
C ASP A 94 -0.01 -39.62 -10.73
N VAL A 95 -1.27 -39.23 -10.90
CA VAL A 95 -2.04 -38.48 -9.89
C VAL A 95 -2.03 -39.21 -8.55
N LEU A 96 -2.37 -40.50 -8.51
CA LEU A 96 -2.42 -41.25 -7.25
C LEU A 96 -1.03 -41.44 -6.60
N LEU A 97 0.05 -41.55 -7.38
CA LEU A 97 1.41 -41.62 -6.84
C LEU A 97 1.91 -40.27 -6.33
N TYR A 98 1.42 -39.17 -6.91
CA TYR A 98 1.71 -37.82 -6.45
C TYR A 98 1.14 -37.53 -5.05
N HIS A 99 0.03 -38.19 -4.69
CA HIS A 99 -0.57 -38.12 -3.35
C HIS A 99 0.14 -38.94 -2.26
N VAL A 100 1.24 -39.64 -2.57
CA VAL A 100 1.94 -40.50 -1.61
C VAL A 100 3.34 -40.00 -1.37
N SER A 101 3.72 -39.81 -0.10
CA SER A 101 5.06 -39.39 0.33
C SER A 101 5.71 -40.43 1.24
N ALA A 102 7.05 -40.48 1.23
CA ALA A 102 7.82 -41.40 2.07
C ALA A 102 7.95 -40.87 3.49
N GLY A 103 7.89 -41.76 4.49
CA GLY A 103 7.85 -41.42 5.91
C GLY A 103 6.44 -41.06 6.36
N ALA A 104 6.02 -41.60 7.49
CA ALA A 104 4.81 -41.17 8.19
C ALA A 104 5.09 -39.81 8.85
N LYS A 105 4.51 -38.74 8.30
CA LYS A 105 4.66 -37.36 8.78
C LYS A 105 3.36 -36.85 9.37
N THR A 106 3.48 -36.04 10.41
CA THR A 106 2.38 -35.24 10.94
C THR A 106 2.17 -33.97 10.10
N ALA A 107 1.01 -33.33 10.21
CA ALA A 107 0.73 -32.06 9.53
C ALA A 107 1.75 -30.98 9.92
N ALA A 108 2.14 -30.92 11.20
CA ALA A 108 3.18 -29.99 11.66
C ALA A 108 4.58 -30.30 11.10
N GLU A 109 4.89 -31.56 10.83
CA GLU A 109 6.14 -31.94 10.16
C GLU A 109 6.09 -31.69 8.65
N ILE A 110 4.90 -31.62 8.05
CA ILE A 110 4.70 -31.26 6.64
C ILE A 110 4.86 -29.75 6.47
N ASP A 111 4.16 -28.95 7.28
CA ASP A 111 4.26 -27.49 7.31
C ASP A 111 5.72 -26.99 7.49
N ALA A 112 6.53 -27.73 8.26
CA ALA A 112 7.94 -27.41 8.42
C ALA A 112 8.83 -27.76 7.21
N LEU A 113 8.28 -28.33 6.13
CA LEU A 113 8.99 -28.64 4.89
C LEU A 113 8.68 -27.60 3.82
N GLU A 114 9.73 -27.08 3.19
CA GLU A 114 9.58 -26.26 1.98
C GLU A 114 9.13 -27.10 0.77
N VAL A 115 9.50 -28.38 0.74
CA VAL A 115 9.22 -29.29 -0.39
C VAL A 115 8.86 -30.69 0.10
N VAL A 116 7.73 -31.20 -0.38
CA VAL A 116 7.25 -32.56 -0.13
C VAL A 116 7.56 -33.46 -1.34
N GLY A 117 8.43 -34.45 -1.12
CA GLY A 117 8.72 -35.47 -2.12
C GLY A 117 7.60 -36.50 -2.26
N THR A 118 7.26 -36.87 -3.49
CA THR A 118 6.18 -37.84 -3.80
C THR A 118 6.72 -39.17 -4.34
N PHE A 119 5.83 -40.15 -4.51
CA PHE A 119 6.15 -41.43 -5.15
C PHE A 119 6.09 -41.36 -6.68
N LEU A 120 5.60 -40.26 -7.25
CA LEU A 120 5.72 -39.96 -8.67
C LEU A 120 7.17 -39.47 -8.95
N PRO A 121 7.97 -40.19 -9.75
CA PRO A 121 9.40 -39.90 -9.88
C PRO A 121 9.69 -38.47 -10.34
N GLY A 122 10.40 -37.71 -9.49
CA GLY A 122 10.82 -36.34 -9.80
C GLY A 122 9.75 -35.28 -9.52
N ALA A 123 8.54 -35.66 -9.11
CA ALA A 123 7.47 -34.73 -8.79
C ALA A 123 7.44 -34.40 -7.29
N THR A 124 7.27 -33.12 -6.98
CA THR A 124 7.17 -32.55 -5.63
C THR A 124 6.06 -31.50 -5.60
N PHE A 125 5.64 -31.11 -4.40
CA PHE A 125 4.78 -29.94 -4.12
C PHE A 125 5.30 -29.19 -2.88
N GLY A 126 4.85 -27.97 -2.66
CA GLY A 126 5.16 -27.15 -1.48
C GLY A 126 4.12 -27.30 -0.36
N SER A 127 4.38 -26.72 0.79
CA SER A 127 3.39 -26.66 1.88
C SER A 127 3.54 -25.38 2.69
N GLU A 128 2.40 -24.77 3.01
CA GLU A 128 2.30 -23.57 3.84
C GLU A 128 1.09 -23.68 4.79
N GLY A 129 1.34 -23.84 6.08
CA GLY A 129 0.29 -24.08 7.07
C GLY A 129 -0.47 -25.37 6.80
N THR A 130 -1.73 -25.24 6.35
CA THR A 130 -2.55 -26.38 5.93
C THR A 130 -2.64 -26.52 4.41
N GLU A 131 -2.19 -25.54 3.65
CA GLU A 131 -2.22 -25.52 2.19
C GLU A 131 -1.06 -26.32 1.61
N LEU A 132 -1.32 -27.03 0.52
CA LEU A 132 -0.35 -27.81 -0.24
C LEU A 132 -0.21 -27.17 -1.61
N VAL A 133 0.90 -26.46 -1.83
CA VAL A 133 1.16 -25.70 -3.06
C VAL A 133 1.48 -26.65 -4.20
N ASP A 134 0.50 -26.85 -5.07
CA ASP A 134 0.51 -27.84 -6.14
C ASP A 134 1.14 -27.28 -7.45
N ASN A 135 1.30 -28.12 -8.47
CA ASN A 135 1.82 -27.76 -9.80
C ASN A 135 0.71 -27.34 -10.79
N GLU A 136 -0.54 -27.27 -10.36
CA GLU A 136 -1.68 -26.82 -11.15
C GLU A 136 -2.04 -25.38 -10.72
N PRO A 137 -1.66 -24.36 -11.51
CA PRO A 137 -1.81 -22.96 -11.12
C PRO A 137 -3.25 -22.45 -11.28
N ASP A 138 -4.07 -23.09 -12.12
CA ASP A 138 -5.38 -22.56 -12.52
C ASP A 138 -6.54 -23.05 -11.63
N VAL A 139 -6.27 -23.94 -10.66
CA VAL A 139 -7.22 -24.32 -9.62
C VAL A 139 -6.66 -24.10 -8.22
N ALA A 140 -7.54 -23.80 -7.27
CA ALA A 140 -7.15 -23.58 -5.88
C ALA A 140 -6.41 -24.80 -5.30
N ASN A 141 -5.29 -24.52 -4.62
CA ASN A 141 -4.47 -25.52 -3.95
C ASN A 141 -5.25 -26.34 -2.91
N PRO A 142 -4.89 -27.61 -2.69
CA PRO A 142 -5.48 -28.43 -1.63
C PRO A 142 -5.12 -27.97 -0.22
N ASN A 143 -6.09 -28.03 0.69
CA ASN A 143 -5.89 -27.84 2.12
C ASN A 143 -6.06 -29.16 2.90
N ILE A 144 -5.24 -29.37 3.91
CA ILE A 144 -5.40 -30.44 4.90
C ILE A 144 -6.58 -30.10 5.82
N VAL A 145 -7.70 -30.78 5.61
CA VAL A 145 -8.95 -30.58 6.36
C VAL A 145 -9.08 -31.52 7.56
N ILE A 146 -8.49 -32.71 7.49
CA ILE A 146 -8.42 -33.64 8.64
C ILE A 146 -6.99 -34.16 8.76
N PRO A 147 -6.21 -33.64 9.71
CA PRO A 147 -4.82 -34.02 9.85
C PRO A 147 -4.63 -35.33 10.63
N ASP A 148 -3.48 -35.97 10.41
CA ASP A 148 -2.86 -36.95 11.30
C ASP A 148 -3.68 -38.22 11.59
N ILE A 149 -4.42 -38.73 10.60
CA ILE A 149 -5.17 -39.98 10.75
C ILE A 149 -4.17 -41.16 10.75
N ALA A 150 -3.96 -41.74 11.93
CA ALA A 150 -2.98 -42.81 12.11
C ALA A 150 -3.41 -44.16 11.48
N ALA A 151 -2.51 -44.75 10.70
CA ALA A 151 -2.68 -46.07 10.10
C ALA A 151 -1.54 -47.03 10.49
N SER A 152 -1.75 -48.33 10.33
CA SER A 152 -0.71 -49.33 10.65
C SER A 152 0.50 -49.32 9.71
N ASN A 153 0.39 -48.66 8.56
CA ASN A 153 1.45 -48.56 7.56
C ASN A 153 1.84 -47.11 7.23
N GLY A 154 1.33 -46.12 7.98
CA GLY A 154 1.60 -44.70 7.70
C GLY A 154 0.64 -43.73 8.38
N THR A 155 0.52 -42.55 7.82
CA THR A 155 -0.43 -41.48 8.21
C THR A 155 -1.26 -41.07 7.01
N ILE A 156 -2.51 -40.66 7.22
CA ILE A 156 -3.35 -40.03 6.21
C ILE A 156 -3.55 -38.55 6.58
N GLN A 157 -3.38 -37.67 5.60
CA GLN A 157 -3.78 -36.27 5.66
C GLN A 157 -4.98 -36.12 4.71
N ALA A 158 -6.18 -35.90 5.23
CA ALA A 158 -7.35 -35.73 4.35
C ALA A 158 -7.34 -34.33 3.74
N ILE A 159 -7.55 -34.24 2.43
CA ILE A 159 -7.50 -32.97 1.68
C ILE A 159 -8.80 -32.69 0.94
N ASP A 160 -9.10 -31.40 0.73
CA ASP A 160 -10.35 -30.90 0.12
C ASP A 160 -10.27 -30.62 -1.39
N ARG A 161 -9.09 -30.79 -1.98
CA ARG A 161 -8.85 -30.81 -3.43
C ARG A 161 -7.95 -32.00 -3.79
N VAL A 162 -7.88 -32.32 -5.07
CA VAL A 162 -7.01 -33.38 -5.60
C VAL A 162 -5.67 -32.75 -5.97
N LEU A 163 -4.55 -33.33 -5.53
CA LEU A 163 -3.21 -32.93 -5.98
C LEU A 163 -2.97 -33.40 -7.43
N LEU A 164 -2.54 -32.50 -8.30
CA LEU A 164 -2.40 -32.66 -9.73
C LEU A 164 -0.94 -32.47 -10.15
N PRO A 165 -0.26 -33.54 -10.61
CA PRO A 165 1.15 -33.45 -10.98
C PRO A 165 1.39 -32.72 -12.31
N ILE A 166 0.31 -32.25 -12.96
CA ILE A 166 0.32 -31.57 -14.25
C ILE A 166 -0.70 -30.44 -14.22
N ASP A 167 -0.40 -29.42 -15.01
CA ASP A 167 -1.35 -28.43 -15.47
C ASP A 167 -2.34 -29.05 -16.47
N ILE A 168 -3.64 -28.86 -16.25
CA ILE A 168 -4.76 -29.40 -17.02
C ILE A 168 -4.97 -28.54 -18.27
N PRO A 169 -4.75 -29.06 -19.49
CA PRO A 169 -5.01 -28.29 -20.70
C PRO A 169 -6.47 -27.77 -20.81
N GLY A 170 -6.63 -26.45 -20.93
CA GLY A 170 -7.91 -25.81 -21.22
C GLY A 170 -8.81 -25.52 -20.02
N ASN A 171 -8.31 -25.66 -18.79
CA ASN A 171 -8.87 -24.97 -17.61
C ASN A 171 -8.27 -23.56 -17.43
N GLU A 172 -7.29 -23.17 -18.27
CA GLU A 172 -6.72 -21.82 -18.33
C GLU A 172 -7.82 -20.76 -18.26
N PRO A 173 -7.70 -19.78 -17.35
CA PRO A 173 -8.54 -18.59 -17.37
C PRO A 173 -8.55 -18.00 -18.79
N PRO A 174 -9.68 -17.44 -19.26
CA PRO A 174 -9.69 -16.76 -20.55
C PRO A 174 -8.58 -15.71 -20.57
N ALA A 175 -7.75 -15.75 -21.61
CA ALA A 175 -6.66 -14.79 -21.76
C ALA A 175 -7.20 -13.36 -21.60
N PRO A 176 -6.49 -12.50 -20.86
CA PRO A 176 -6.93 -11.13 -20.64
C PRO A 176 -7.12 -10.42 -21.98
N THR A 177 -8.15 -9.58 -22.05
CA THR A 177 -8.51 -8.86 -23.29
C THR A 177 -8.29 -7.36 -23.23
N GLU A 178 -8.06 -6.83 -22.02
CA GLU A 178 -7.85 -5.42 -21.75
C GLU A 178 -6.40 -5.18 -21.26
N THR A 179 -5.86 -4.01 -21.58
CA THR A 179 -4.60 -3.52 -20.99
C THR A 179 -4.85 -3.06 -19.55
N LEU A 180 -3.78 -2.76 -18.80
CA LEU A 180 -3.89 -2.15 -17.47
C LEU A 180 -4.67 -0.83 -17.51
N ALA A 181 -4.43 -0.01 -18.54
CA ALA A 181 -5.22 1.20 -18.79
C ALA A 181 -6.69 0.88 -19.09
N GLY A 182 -6.96 -0.18 -19.85
CA GLY A 182 -8.30 -0.67 -20.16
C GLY A 182 -9.08 -1.13 -18.93
N ILE A 183 -8.42 -1.83 -18.00
CA ILE A 183 -9.01 -2.27 -16.72
C ILE A 183 -9.46 -1.07 -15.90
N VAL A 184 -8.56 -0.09 -15.69
CA VAL A 184 -8.87 1.12 -14.94
C VAL A 184 -10.02 1.90 -15.61
N ALA A 185 -9.98 2.06 -16.93
CA ALA A 185 -11.01 2.78 -17.68
C ALA A 185 -12.37 2.06 -17.75
N ALA A 186 -12.40 0.73 -17.58
CA ALA A 186 -13.62 -0.06 -17.58
C ALA A 186 -14.36 -0.01 -16.23
N SER A 187 -13.67 0.38 -15.16
CA SER A 187 -14.19 0.43 -13.79
C SER A 187 -15.22 1.54 -13.59
N GLY A 188 -14.98 2.68 -14.23
CA GLY A 188 -15.71 3.93 -14.13
C GLY A 188 -14.94 4.93 -14.98
N GLY A 189 -15.58 5.98 -15.48
CA GLY A 189 -14.82 7.06 -16.13
C GLY A 189 -15.26 8.47 -15.70
N VAL A 190 -16.12 8.55 -14.68
CA VAL A 190 -16.80 9.75 -14.25
C VAL A 190 -17.11 9.61 -12.77
N PHE A 191 -16.58 10.54 -11.97
CA PHE A 191 -16.84 10.60 -10.53
C PHE A 191 -18.30 10.29 -10.19
N ASP A 192 -18.48 9.25 -9.39
CA ASP A 192 -19.77 8.83 -8.90
C ASP A 192 -19.77 8.62 -7.37
N GLY A 193 -20.27 7.50 -6.87
CA GLY A 193 -20.19 7.19 -5.44
C GLY A 193 -19.85 5.72 -5.18
N ASP A 194 -19.41 4.99 -6.21
CA ASP A 194 -18.89 3.65 -6.11
C ASP A 194 -17.40 3.69 -5.73
N LYS A 195 -17.16 3.76 -4.41
CA LYS A 195 -15.82 3.84 -3.85
C LYS A 195 -14.90 2.63 -4.14
N SER A 196 -15.40 1.61 -4.85
CA SER A 196 -14.64 0.42 -5.21
C SER A 196 -14.02 0.47 -6.60
N ASP A 197 -14.42 1.45 -7.43
CA ASP A 197 -13.88 1.61 -8.77
C ASP A 197 -12.56 2.43 -8.78
N PHE A 198 -12.13 2.85 -9.97
CA PHE A 198 -10.83 3.48 -10.21
C PHE A 198 -10.94 4.85 -10.89
N ASP A 199 -12.04 5.55 -10.67
CA ASP A 199 -12.29 6.83 -11.32
C ASP A 199 -11.26 7.90 -10.94
N LEU A 200 -10.89 7.96 -9.67
CA LEU A 200 -9.85 8.86 -9.18
C LEU A 200 -8.47 8.50 -9.73
N LEU A 201 -8.15 7.21 -9.80
CA LEU A 201 -6.91 6.73 -10.40
C LEU A 201 -6.84 7.06 -11.89
N LEU A 202 -7.93 6.86 -12.63
CA LEU A 202 -8.01 7.18 -14.06
C LEU A 202 -7.74 8.67 -14.30
N ASN A 203 -8.38 9.54 -13.51
CA ASN A 203 -8.19 10.98 -13.60
C ASN A 203 -6.76 11.40 -13.24
N ALA A 204 -6.15 10.79 -12.21
CA ALA A 204 -4.76 11.01 -11.83
C ALA A 204 -3.79 10.64 -12.97
N VAL A 205 -3.93 9.44 -13.54
CA VAL A 205 -3.09 8.95 -14.65
C VAL A 205 -3.26 9.82 -15.90
N GLN A 206 -4.48 10.27 -16.19
CA GLN A 206 -4.76 11.20 -17.30
C GLN A 206 -4.10 12.56 -17.08
N ALA A 207 -4.24 13.15 -15.88
CA ALA A 207 -3.63 14.42 -15.53
C ALA A 207 -2.10 14.36 -15.61
N ALA A 208 -1.51 13.27 -15.14
CA ALA A 208 -0.07 13.01 -15.19
C ALA A 208 0.46 12.66 -16.60
N GLY A 209 -0.42 12.44 -17.57
CA GLY A 209 -0.05 12.08 -18.94
C GLY A 209 0.53 10.66 -19.08
N LEU A 210 0.19 9.75 -18.17
CA LEU A 210 0.76 8.39 -18.08
C LEU A 210 -0.09 7.30 -18.75
N VAL A 211 -1.26 7.64 -19.29
CA VAL A 211 -2.16 6.66 -19.96
C VAL A 211 -1.44 5.84 -21.03
N GLY A 212 -0.62 6.49 -21.86
CA GLY A 212 0.10 5.80 -22.94
C GLY A 212 1.17 4.81 -22.45
N ALA A 213 1.68 4.98 -21.23
CA ALA A 213 2.61 4.03 -20.61
C ALA A 213 1.88 2.80 -20.07
N LEU A 214 0.69 2.97 -19.49
CA LEU A 214 -0.15 1.87 -19.01
C LEU A 214 -0.87 1.11 -20.14
N ASP A 215 -0.98 1.71 -21.32
CA ASP A 215 -1.59 1.09 -22.52
C ASP A 215 -0.55 0.48 -23.48
N ASP A 216 0.74 0.50 -23.15
CA ASP A 216 1.79 -0.10 -23.99
C ASP A 216 1.66 -1.64 -23.99
N PRO A 217 1.34 -2.28 -25.13
CA PRO A 217 1.14 -3.73 -25.20
C PRO A 217 2.45 -4.52 -25.08
N GLU A 218 3.61 -3.88 -25.22
CA GLU A 218 4.92 -4.53 -25.05
C GLU A 218 5.45 -4.40 -23.61
N ALA A 219 4.72 -3.69 -22.75
CA ALA A 219 5.05 -3.59 -21.34
C ALA A 219 4.67 -4.88 -20.59
N ASP A 220 5.37 -5.09 -19.48
CA ASP A 220 5.12 -6.19 -18.54
C ASP A 220 5.25 -5.60 -17.13
N LEU A 221 4.12 -5.16 -16.57
CA LEU A 221 4.08 -4.34 -15.36
C LEU A 221 3.25 -4.98 -14.26
N THR A 222 3.58 -4.65 -13.01
CA THR A 222 2.63 -4.75 -11.89
C THR A 222 2.14 -3.35 -11.57
N VAL A 223 0.82 -3.16 -11.49
CA VAL A 223 0.21 -1.90 -11.03
C VAL A 223 -0.49 -2.17 -9.70
N PHE A 224 -0.04 -1.49 -8.66
CA PHE A 224 -0.76 -1.39 -7.41
C PHE A 224 -1.81 -0.27 -7.55
N ALA A 225 -3.06 -0.64 -7.80
CA ALA A 225 -4.14 0.28 -8.14
C ALA A 225 -4.94 0.68 -6.87
N PRO A 226 -4.72 1.88 -6.30
CA PRO A 226 -5.60 2.40 -5.26
C PRO A 226 -7.00 2.61 -5.83
N ASN A 227 -8.02 2.13 -5.12
CA ASN A 227 -9.41 2.40 -5.45
C ASN A 227 -9.84 3.80 -5.00
N ASP A 228 -11.07 4.17 -5.31
CA ASP A 228 -11.59 5.49 -4.98
C ASP A 228 -11.70 5.74 -3.45
N ALA A 229 -12.01 4.70 -2.67
CA ALA A 229 -11.96 4.77 -1.21
C ALA A 229 -10.56 5.12 -0.68
N ALA A 230 -9.50 4.58 -1.30
CA ALA A 230 -8.11 4.85 -0.93
C ALA A 230 -7.75 6.32 -1.14
N PHE A 231 -8.10 6.90 -2.28
CA PHE A 231 -7.88 8.33 -2.55
C PHE A 231 -8.69 9.22 -1.61
N ILE A 232 -9.96 8.89 -1.35
CA ILE A 232 -10.76 9.64 -0.37
C ILE A 232 -10.12 9.55 1.02
N GLY A 233 -9.61 8.38 1.42
CA GLY A 233 -8.89 8.19 2.68
C GLY A 233 -7.63 9.05 2.79
N LEU A 234 -6.85 9.15 1.70
CA LEU A 234 -5.71 10.05 1.63
C LEU A 234 -6.16 11.52 1.75
N ALA A 235 -7.18 11.94 1.01
CA ALA A 235 -7.72 13.30 1.12
C ALA A 235 -8.15 13.63 2.56
N GLN A 236 -8.83 12.71 3.23
CA GLN A 236 -9.25 12.88 4.64
C GLN A 236 -8.08 12.96 5.60
N THR A 237 -7.02 12.19 5.34
CA THR A 237 -5.77 12.28 6.10
C THR A 237 -5.11 13.65 5.92
N LEU A 238 -5.25 14.24 4.73
CA LEU A 238 -4.86 15.60 4.39
C LEU A 238 -5.91 16.66 4.75
N GLY A 239 -6.83 16.36 5.68
CA GLY A 239 -7.77 17.35 6.24
C GLY A 239 -9.08 17.57 5.47
N PHE A 240 -9.40 16.74 4.47
CA PHE A 240 -10.69 16.79 3.78
C PHE A 240 -11.83 16.18 4.63
N ASP A 241 -12.90 16.93 4.87
CA ASP A 241 -14.05 16.47 5.70
C ASP A 241 -15.21 15.83 4.90
N GLY A 242 -14.97 15.40 3.66
CA GLY A 242 -15.99 14.88 2.74
C GLY A 242 -15.78 13.44 2.25
N GLU A 243 -16.68 13.00 1.37
CA GLU A 243 -16.62 11.70 0.69
C GLU A 243 -16.89 11.81 -0.82
N ASP A 244 -17.06 13.02 -1.35
CA ASP A 244 -17.29 13.26 -2.78
C ASP A 244 -15.96 13.12 -3.52
N GLU A 245 -15.89 12.23 -4.51
CA GLU A 245 -14.67 11.92 -5.27
C GLU A 245 -14.09 13.17 -5.94
N GLY A 246 -14.93 13.98 -6.60
CA GLY A 246 -14.47 15.18 -7.28
C GLY A 246 -13.89 16.22 -6.32
N ALA A 247 -14.50 16.39 -5.16
CA ALA A 247 -14.00 17.26 -4.11
C ALA A 247 -12.73 16.69 -3.44
N ALA A 248 -12.66 15.38 -3.20
CA ALA A 248 -11.47 14.71 -2.68
C ALA A 248 -10.29 14.84 -3.64
N PHE A 249 -10.51 14.64 -4.94
CA PHE A 249 -9.49 14.83 -5.97
C PHE A 249 -8.98 16.26 -6.01
N ALA A 250 -9.89 17.24 -5.99
CA ALA A 250 -9.52 18.64 -5.98
C ALA A 250 -8.67 18.99 -4.74
N HIS A 251 -9.04 18.45 -3.57
CA HIS A 251 -8.31 18.62 -2.32
C HIS A 251 -6.90 18.01 -2.39
N ILE A 252 -6.75 16.81 -2.97
CA ILE A 252 -5.43 16.19 -3.18
C ILE A 252 -4.58 17.04 -4.13
N VAL A 253 -5.14 17.54 -5.22
CA VAL A 253 -4.42 18.42 -6.16
C VAL A 253 -3.94 19.70 -5.46
N GLU A 254 -4.77 20.27 -4.59
CA GLU A 254 -4.40 21.44 -3.79
C GLU A 254 -3.27 21.10 -2.80
N ALA A 255 -3.38 19.98 -2.08
CA ALA A 255 -2.33 19.50 -1.19
C ALA A 255 -1.00 19.26 -1.92
N LEU A 256 -1.01 18.63 -3.10
CA LEU A 256 0.20 18.42 -3.91
C LEU A 256 0.78 19.74 -4.42
N THR A 257 -0.07 20.71 -4.76
CA THR A 257 0.36 22.05 -5.17
C THR A 257 1.10 22.72 -4.01
N LEU A 258 0.54 22.63 -2.81
CA LEU A 258 1.12 23.15 -1.58
C LEU A 258 2.46 22.49 -1.23
N LEU A 259 2.52 21.15 -1.27
CA LEU A 259 3.74 20.37 -1.04
C LEU A 259 4.83 20.64 -2.08
N SER A 260 4.46 21.09 -3.29
CA SER A 260 5.41 21.55 -4.32
C SER A 260 5.91 22.98 -4.13
N GLY A 261 5.54 23.65 -3.01
CA GLY A 261 5.84 25.06 -2.76
C GLY A 261 5.00 26.03 -3.58
N GLY A 262 3.75 25.66 -3.90
CA GLY A 262 2.84 26.43 -4.75
C GLY A 262 3.11 26.28 -6.26
N GLY A 263 3.90 25.28 -6.66
CA GLY A 263 4.30 25.00 -8.03
C GLY A 263 3.29 24.14 -8.82
N ASP A 264 3.77 23.56 -9.91
CA ASP A 264 3.00 22.57 -10.67
C ASP A 264 2.92 21.25 -9.86
N PRO A 265 1.72 20.73 -9.54
CA PRO A 265 1.58 19.47 -8.78
C PRO A 265 1.89 18.23 -9.63
N ILE A 266 1.93 18.34 -10.96
CA ILE A 266 2.06 17.19 -11.87
C ILE A 266 3.33 16.35 -11.63
N PRO A 267 4.53 16.93 -11.40
CA PRO A 267 5.72 16.13 -11.10
C PRO A 267 5.58 15.26 -9.84
N LEU A 268 5.00 15.79 -8.76
CA LEU A 268 4.76 15.00 -7.53
C LEU A 268 3.72 13.91 -7.78
N LEU A 269 2.66 14.22 -8.53
CA LEU A 269 1.66 13.22 -8.92
C LEU A 269 2.30 12.11 -9.76
N GLN A 270 3.21 12.45 -10.69
CA GLN A 270 3.95 11.46 -11.48
C GLN A 270 4.82 10.58 -10.59
N ASP A 271 5.52 11.14 -9.61
CA ASP A 271 6.35 10.36 -8.69
C ASP A 271 5.50 9.38 -7.88
N ILE A 272 4.37 9.83 -7.32
CA ILE A 272 3.41 8.96 -6.61
C ILE A 272 2.92 7.84 -7.52
N LEU A 273 2.46 8.15 -8.74
CA LEU A 273 1.94 7.13 -9.66
C LEU A 273 3.03 6.14 -10.11
N LEU A 274 4.27 6.59 -10.33
CA LEU A 274 5.39 5.70 -10.67
C LEU A 274 5.83 4.82 -9.49
N TYR A 275 5.57 5.25 -8.25
CA TYR A 275 5.80 4.45 -7.06
C TYR A 275 4.80 3.29 -6.91
N HIS A 276 3.66 3.36 -7.58
CA HIS A 276 2.67 2.29 -7.64
C HIS A 276 2.95 1.25 -8.74
N VAL A 277 4.02 1.39 -9.52
CA VAL A 277 4.28 0.53 -10.69
C VAL A 277 5.62 -0.19 -10.57
N VAL A 278 5.63 -1.48 -10.88
CA VAL A 278 6.82 -2.34 -10.92
C VAL A 278 7.12 -2.72 -12.38
N PRO A 279 8.39 -2.73 -12.83
CA PRO A 279 8.79 -3.08 -14.19
C PRO A 279 8.80 -4.60 -14.50
N GLU A 280 7.91 -5.36 -13.88
CA GLU A 280 7.73 -6.81 -14.07
C GLU A 280 6.33 -7.19 -13.59
N ALA A 281 5.67 -8.15 -14.24
CA ALA A 281 4.43 -8.73 -13.73
C ALA A 281 4.70 -9.73 -12.60
N LEU A 282 4.22 -9.39 -11.40
CA LEU A 282 4.40 -10.16 -10.18
C LEU A 282 3.01 -10.56 -9.65
N GLY A 283 2.77 -11.86 -9.52
CA GLY A 283 1.58 -12.37 -8.81
C GLY A 283 1.62 -12.05 -7.32
N SER A 284 0.48 -12.17 -6.63
CA SER A 284 0.37 -11.89 -5.20
C SER A 284 1.40 -12.65 -4.38
N ASP A 285 1.65 -13.92 -4.69
CA ASP A 285 2.60 -14.75 -3.94
C ASP A 285 4.03 -14.21 -4.06
N ALA A 286 4.41 -13.73 -5.25
CA ALA A 286 5.72 -13.11 -5.49
C ALA A 286 5.83 -11.75 -4.81
N VAL A 287 4.74 -10.97 -4.79
CA VAL A 287 4.66 -9.69 -4.07
C VAL A 287 4.78 -9.92 -2.56
N LEU A 288 3.95 -10.78 -1.98
CA LEU A 288 3.82 -10.95 -0.53
C LEU A 288 5.01 -11.71 0.09
N SER A 289 5.78 -12.46 -0.71
CA SER A 289 7.01 -13.12 -0.26
C SER A 289 8.28 -12.29 -0.51
N ALA A 290 8.18 -11.13 -1.17
CA ALA A 290 9.35 -10.31 -1.48
C ALA A 290 9.91 -9.63 -0.22
N GLU A 291 11.25 -9.66 -0.08
CA GLU A 291 11.92 -8.81 0.93
C GLU A 291 11.84 -7.33 0.57
N SER A 292 11.76 -7.02 -0.73
CA SER A 292 11.72 -5.68 -1.28
C SER A 292 11.23 -5.70 -2.72
N ILE A 293 10.38 -4.74 -3.10
CA ILE A 293 9.80 -4.64 -4.44
C ILE A 293 10.29 -3.36 -5.12
N PRO A 294 11.03 -3.43 -6.25
CA PRO A 294 11.52 -2.25 -6.94
C PRO A 294 10.41 -1.56 -7.75
N THR A 295 10.21 -0.25 -7.54
CA THR A 295 9.22 0.52 -8.31
C THR A 295 9.86 1.21 -9.51
N LEU A 296 9.05 1.72 -10.44
CA LEU A 296 9.50 2.56 -11.57
C LEU A 296 10.05 3.91 -11.13
N LEU A 297 9.61 4.43 -9.97
CA LEU A 297 10.22 5.60 -9.36
C LEU A 297 11.66 5.30 -8.87
N GLY A 298 11.93 4.04 -8.52
CA GLY A 298 13.22 3.53 -8.09
C GLY A 298 13.39 3.41 -6.57
N ALA A 299 12.50 4.02 -5.79
CA ALA A 299 12.37 3.72 -4.36
C ALA A 299 11.69 2.35 -4.19
N PRO A 300 12.20 1.45 -3.35
CA PRO A 300 11.55 0.16 -3.14
C PRO A 300 10.34 0.26 -2.19
N LEU A 301 9.44 -0.71 -2.29
CA LEU A 301 8.42 -1.01 -1.30
C LEU A 301 8.91 -2.15 -0.40
N GLY A 302 8.50 -2.13 0.86
CA GLY A 302 8.56 -3.27 1.78
C GLY A 302 7.23 -4.03 1.79
N VAL A 303 7.19 -5.12 2.56
CA VAL A 303 6.00 -5.98 2.70
C VAL A 303 5.84 -6.39 4.15
N ASP A 304 4.62 -6.25 4.70
CA ASP A 304 4.23 -6.74 6.02
C ASP A 304 2.87 -7.44 5.96
N GLY A 305 2.88 -8.77 5.94
CA GLY A 305 1.67 -9.57 5.81
C GLY A 305 1.01 -9.35 4.45
N VAL A 306 -0.15 -8.68 4.44
CA VAL A 306 -0.89 -8.33 3.21
C VAL A 306 -0.75 -6.84 2.84
N SER A 307 0.04 -6.09 3.60
CA SER A 307 0.29 -4.66 3.40
C SER A 307 1.63 -4.41 2.73
N LEU A 308 1.68 -3.33 1.93
CA LEU A 308 2.89 -2.80 1.33
C LEU A 308 3.40 -1.65 2.18
N VAL A 309 4.65 -1.78 2.62
CA VAL A 309 5.30 -0.75 3.42
C VAL A 309 5.90 0.29 2.48
N ASP A 310 5.43 1.52 2.60
CA ASP A 310 5.82 2.61 1.72
C ASP A 310 6.90 3.50 2.40
N ALA A 311 7.13 4.72 1.90
CA ALA A 311 8.15 5.61 2.45
C ALA A 311 7.62 6.59 3.51
N ASP A 312 6.31 6.62 3.76
CA ASP A 312 5.64 7.48 4.74
C ASP A 312 5.30 6.66 6.00
N PRO A 313 6.03 6.82 7.11
CA PRO A 313 5.79 6.05 8.33
C PRO A 313 4.59 6.52 9.16
N ASP A 314 4.00 7.67 8.82
CA ASP A 314 2.98 8.35 9.60
C ASP A 314 1.56 8.02 9.09
N ILE A 315 1.44 7.67 7.81
CA ILE A 315 0.23 7.14 7.17
C ILE A 315 0.25 5.61 7.20
N GLY A 316 -0.92 4.99 7.37
CA GLY A 316 -1.01 3.53 7.46
C GLY A 316 -0.70 2.85 6.13
N ASP A 317 0.18 1.83 6.17
CA ASP A 317 0.58 1.02 5.02
C ASP A 317 -0.64 0.41 4.28
N PRO A 318 -0.80 0.67 2.96
CA PRO A 318 -1.89 0.12 2.16
C PRO A 318 -1.89 -1.40 2.09
N ALA A 319 -3.06 -2.03 2.16
CA ALA A 319 -3.26 -3.47 2.02
C ALA A 319 -3.76 -3.87 0.63
N LEU A 320 -3.33 -5.06 0.17
CA LEU A 320 -3.91 -5.69 -1.02
C LEU A 320 -5.31 -6.21 -0.70
N ILE A 321 -6.31 -5.77 -1.44
CA ILE A 321 -7.72 -6.13 -1.22
C ILE A 321 -8.33 -6.97 -2.36
N GLU A 322 -7.75 -6.90 -3.55
CA GLU A 322 -8.03 -7.77 -4.69
C GLU A 322 -6.73 -7.97 -5.46
N THR A 323 -6.40 -9.20 -5.83
CA THR A 323 -5.08 -9.54 -6.39
C THR A 323 -5.20 -10.23 -7.73
N ASP A 324 -4.10 -10.23 -8.46
CA ASP A 324 -3.89 -11.01 -9.67
C ASP A 324 -4.88 -10.71 -10.81
N ILE A 325 -5.28 -9.44 -10.92
CA ILE A 325 -6.13 -9.00 -12.02
C ILE A 325 -5.27 -8.97 -13.29
N ALA A 326 -5.42 -10.00 -14.11
CA ALA A 326 -4.65 -10.17 -15.34
C ALA A 326 -4.99 -9.12 -16.40
N ALA A 327 -3.96 -8.54 -17.01
CA ALA A 327 -4.04 -7.63 -18.15
C ALA A 327 -3.21 -8.17 -19.32
N THR A 328 -3.45 -7.66 -20.54
CA THR A 328 -2.65 -8.07 -21.71
C THR A 328 -1.18 -7.66 -21.63
N ASN A 329 -0.85 -6.68 -20.78
CA ASN A 329 0.47 -6.07 -20.63
C ASN A 329 0.93 -6.03 -19.16
N GLY A 330 0.46 -6.98 -18.34
CA GLY A 330 0.88 -7.12 -16.95
C GLY A 330 -0.21 -7.62 -16.01
N ILE A 331 -0.13 -7.19 -14.76
CA ILE A 331 -1.03 -7.59 -13.67
C ILE A 331 -1.35 -6.39 -12.78
N ALA A 332 -2.55 -6.35 -12.22
CA ALA A 332 -2.95 -5.33 -11.26
C ALA A 332 -3.34 -5.96 -9.92
N HIS A 333 -2.97 -5.28 -8.83
CA HIS A 333 -3.41 -5.57 -7.46
C HIS A 333 -4.06 -4.32 -6.90
N VAL A 334 -5.23 -4.45 -6.31
CA VAL A 334 -6.01 -3.33 -5.77
C VAL A 334 -5.57 -3.03 -4.35
N LEU A 335 -5.38 -1.74 -4.03
CA LEU A 335 -5.03 -1.25 -2.70
C LEU A 335 -6.19 -0.49 -2.05
N ASP A 336 -6.25 -0.57 -0.71
CA ASP A 336 -7.14 0.26 0.13
C ASP A 336 -6.50 1.57 0.61
N GLY A 337 -5.28 1.87 0.19
CA GLY A 337 -4.53 3.09 0.49
C GLY A 337 -3.65 3.51 -0.70
N VAL A 338 -3.16 4.75 -0.67
CA VAL A 338 -2.25 5.30 -1.68
C VAL A 338 -0.82 5.17 -1.17
N LEU A 339 0.08 4.59 -1.96
CA LEU A 339 1.51 4.50 -1.63
C LEU A 339 2.20 5.85 -1.81
N LEU A 340 2.95 6.28 -0.80
CA LEU A 340 3.61 7.58 -0.77
C LEU A 340 5.13 7.43 -0.88
N PRO A 341 5.78 8.10 -1.85
CA PRO A 341 7.21 7.91 -2.14
C PRO A 341 8.15 8.66 -1.19
N ALA A 342 7.60 9.44 -0.27
CA ALA A 342 8.31 10.16 0.76
C ALA A 342 7.39 10.38 1.94
N ASP A 343 7.98 10.60 3.11
CA ASP A 343 7.30 11.10 4.30
C ASP A 343 6.78 12.52 4.03
N ILE A 344 5.48 12.61 3.74
CA ILE A 344 4.81 13.88 3.41
C ILE A 344 4.27 14.59 4.66
N LEU A 345 4.17 13.88 5.80
CA LEU A 345 3.63 14.38 7.06
C LEU A 345 4.60 14.09 8.22
N ASN A 346 5.86 14.53 8.09
CA ASN A 346 6.95 14.20 9.04
C ASN A 346 6.54 14.36 10.52
N GLY A 347 6.23 13.26 11.18
CA GLY A 347 6.01 13.19 12.62
C GLY A 347 7.33 13.08 13.39
N ASP A 348 7.51 13.82 14.49
CA ASP A 348 8.70 13.68 15.35
C ASP A 348 8.61 12.48 16.33
N GLY A 349 7.62 11.61 16.15
CA GLY A 349 7.25 10.54 17.09
C GLY A 349 6.63 11.05 18.40
N GLY A 350 6.25 12.34 18.44
CA GLY A 350 5.62 13.02 19.55
C GLY A 350 4.19 12.59 19.84
N ARG A 351 3.65 13.10 20.96
CA ARG A 351 2.22 12.93 21.29
C ARG A 351 1.43 14.05 20.62
N GLY A 352 1.21 13.93 19.32
CA GLY A 352 0.40 14.82 18.48
C GLY A 352 0.08 14.10 17.17
N ARG A 353 -1.00 14.47 16.48
CA ARG A 353 -1.11 14.15 15.05
C ARG A 353 -0.42 15.27 14.30
N VAL A 354 0.17 14.96 13.16
CA VAL A 354 0.55 15.99 12.19
C VAL A 354 -0.75 16.56 11.63
N ASP A 355 -0.91 17.87 11.72
CA ASP A 355 -2.09 18.59 11.25
C ASP A 355 -1.82 19.11 9.83
N PHE A 356 -2.56 18.61 8.82
CA PHE A 356 -2.57 19.15 7.46
C PHE A 356 -3.93 19.80 7.21
N GLU A 357 -4.00 21.13 7.31
CA GLU A 357 -5.24 21.90 7.26
C GLU A 357 -5.25 22.85 6.06
N ILE A 358 -6.31 22.77 5.24
CA ILE A 358 -6.57 23.72 4.15
C ILE A 358 -7.89 24.43 4.45
N GLY A 359 -7.86 25.77 4.44
CA GLY A 359 -8.97 26.67 4.67
C GLY A 359 -9.87 26.86 3.46
N ASP A 360 -10.59 27.99 3.44
CA ASP A 360 -11.40 28.39 2.29
C ASP A 360 -11.24 29.90 2.00
N ALA A 361 -12.26 30.60 1.51
CA ALA A 361 -12.19 32.04 1.27
C ALA A 361 -12.72 32.87 2.47
N GLY A 362 -12.74 32.26 3.65
CA GLY A 362 -13.54 32.61 4.81
C GLY A 362 -12.84 33.57 5.76
N ASN A 363 -12.92 33.31 7.07
CA ASN A 363 -12.00 33.90 8.05
C ASN A 363 -11.86 32.83 9.13
N GLU A 364 -10.77 32.11 9.09
CA GLU A 364 -10.58 30.87 9.80
C GLU A 364 -9.62 31.05 10.98
N ARG A 365 -9.60 30.06 11.86
CA ARG A 365 -8.70 30.03 13.01
C ARG A 365 -8.13 28.64 13.16
N PHE A 366 -6.87 28.50 12.78
CA PHE A 366 -6.12 27.26 12.83
C PHE A 366 -5.22 27.25 14.06
N PHE A 367 -5.24 26.14 14.79
CA PHE A 367 -4.46 25.96 16.01
C PHE A 367 -3.93 24.54 16.04
N THR A 368 -2.68 24.37 15.65
CA THR A 368 -2.04 23.06 15.59
C THR A 368 -1.29 22.75 16.89
N GLY A 369 -0.83 21.52 17.00
CA GLY A 369 -0.36 20.94 18.24
C GLY A 369 1.16 20.88 18.39
N ALA A 370 1.68 19.69 18.17
CA ALA A 370 3.10 19.39 18.12
C ALA A 370 3.32 18.52 16.88
N ASN A 371 4.57 18.34 16.46
CA ASN A 371 5.00 17.80 15.16
C ASN A 371 5.03 18.89 14.08
N THR A 372 5.58 18.55 12.91
CA THR A 372 5.58 19.43 11.74
C THR A 372 4.19 19.46 11.14
N ASP A 373 3.54 20.62 11.23
CA ASP A 373 2.19 20.86 10.74
C ASP A 373 2.22 21.67 9.43
N PHE A 374 1.19 21.50 8.60
CA PHE A 374 1.00 22.27 7.37
C PHE A 374 -0.38 22.93 7.40
N VAL A 375 -0.42 24.27 7.35
CA VAL A 375 -1.67 25.03 7.33
C VAL A 375 -1.68 26.02 6.18
N SER A 376 -2.78 26.04 5.42
CA SER A 376 -3.05 27.06 4.39
C SER A 376 -4.42 27.69 4.62
N GLY A 377 -4.48 29.00 4.88
CA GLY A 377 -5.73 29.76 5.05
C GLY A 377 -6.49 30.01 3.74
N LEU A 378 -5.78 30.03 2.62
CA LEU A 378 -6.25 30.38 1.27
C LEU A 378 -6.74 31.82 1.11
N GLY A 379 -7.89 32.17 1.66
CA GLY A 379 -8.44 33.51 1.56
C GLY A 379 -9.29 33.84 2.79
N GLY A 380 -9.39 35.11 3.13
CA GLY A 380 -9.92 35.47 4.44
C GLY A 380 -8.94 36.29 5.25
N ASN A 381 -9.35 36.68 6.45
CA ASN A 381 -8.42 37.25 7.43
C ASN A 381 -8.26 36.22 8.54
N ASP A 382 -7.23 35.42 8.43
CA ASP A 382 -7.06 34.18 9.16
C ASP A 382 -6.17 34.36 10.38
N VAL A 383 -6.35 33.46 11.34
CA VAL A 383 -5.46 33.35 12.50
C VAL A 383 -4.86 31.97 12.50
N ILE A 384 -3.60 31.88 12.08
CA ILE A 384 -2.82 30.64 12.06
C ILE A 384 -1.86 30.67 13.25
N ARG A 385 -1.99 29.67 14.13
CA ARG A 385 -1.03 29.47 15.22
C ARG A 385 -0.54 28.04 15.20
N LEU A 386 0.67 27.92 14.71
CA LEU A 386 1.43 26.69 14.68
C LEU A 386 2.07 26.45 16.06
N GLY A 387 2.40 25.20 16.29
CA GLY A 387 2.56 24.63 17.60
C GLY A 387 4.02 24.49 17.99
N ALA A 388 4.50 23.26 17.99
CA ALA A 388 5.91 22.95 18.16
C ALA A 388 6.30 21.89 17.12
N GLY A 389 7.33 22.13 16.34
CA GLY A 389 7.65 21.39 15.14
C GLY A 389 8.24 22.36 14.12
N ASP A 390 8.81 21.86 13.05
CA ASP A 390 9.24 22.72 11.96
C ASP A 390 8.03 22.91 11.03
N ASP A 391 7.23 23.96 11.26
CA ASP A 391 5.88 24.07 10.70
C ASP A 391 5.82 24.91 9.41
N VAL A 392 4.79 24.70 8.58
CA VAL A 392 4.50 25.56 7.41
C VAL A 392 3.13 26.22 7.57
N GLY A 393 3.09 27.56 7.53
CA GLY A 393 1.86 28.34 7.61
C GLY A 393 1.73 29.34 6.48
N LEU A 394 0.67 29.23 5.69
CA LEU A 394 0.37 30.12 4.58
C LEU A 394 -0.94 30.86 4.87
N GLY A 395 -0.90 32.19 4.96
CA GLY A 395 -2.08 33.04 5.18
C GLY A 395 -2.98 33.06 3.96
N GLY A 396 -2.40 33.42 2.81
CA GLY A 396 -3.12 33.47 1.54
C GLY A 396 -3.64 34.87 1.28
N ALA A 397 -4.91 35.04 0.93
CA ALA A 397 -5.46 36.34 0.56
C ALA A 397 -6.27 36.97 1.70
N GLY A 398 -5.72 37.98 2.36
CA GLY A 398 -6.41 38.93 3.22
C GLY A 398 -5.46 39.50 4.28
N ASN A 399 -5.93 39.81 5.48
CA ASN A 399 -5.06 40.36 6.53
C ASN A 399 -4.91 39.33 7.63
N ASP A 400 -3.86 38.53 7.52
CA ASP A 400 -3.67 37.33 8.29
C ASP A 400 -2.78 37.56 9.51
N THR A 401 -2.91 36.69 10.50
CA THR A 401 -2.05 36.68 11.68
C THR A 401 -1.45 35.30 11.84
N LEU A 402 -0.16 35.19 11.54
CA LEU A 402 0.60 33.94 11.55
C LEU A 402 1.55 33.92 12.75
N GLN A 403 1.55 32.80 13.47
CA GLN A 403 2.51 32.52 14.54
C GLN A 403 3.06 31.09 14.40
N GLY A 404 4.36 30.93 14.20
CA GLY A 404 5.02 29.63 14.03
C GLY A 404 5.19 28.84 15.32
N GLY A 405 5.62 29.50 16.41
CA GLY A 405 5.66 28.85 17.72
C GLY A 405 7.06 28.37 18.10
N ARG A 406 7.36 27.08 17.96
CA ARG A 406 8.66 26.50 18.33
C ARG A 406 9.15 25.57 17.22
N GLY A 407 10.35 25.79 16.72
CA GLY A 407 10.95 24.99 15.65
C GLY A 407 11.45 25.93 14.57
N ALA A 408 11.95 25.40 13.47
CA ALA A 408 12.31 26.18 12.31
C ALA A 408 11.07 26.31 11.41
N ASP A 409 10.31 27.39 11.60
CA ASP A 409 9.01 27.57 10.93
C ASP A 409 9.15 28.31 9.60
N THR A 410 8.32 27.97 8.62
CA THR A 410 8.15 28.72 7.36
C THR A 410 6.78 29.38 7.33
N LEU A 411 6.74 30.71 7.37
CA LEU A 411 5.50 31.49 7.35
C LEU A 411 5.43 32.41 6.12
N ASP A 412 4.31 32.39 5.42
CA ASP A 412 4.01 33.29 4.29
C ASP A 412 2.66 33.97 4.50
N GLY A 413 2.66 35.31 4.58
CA GLY A 413 1.44 36.11 4.72
C GLY A 413 0.57 36.07 3.47
N GLY A 414 1.19 36.13 2.28
CA GLY A 414 0.48 36.14 1.01
C GLY A 414 0.08 37.55 0.55
N ALA A 415 -1.20 37.86 0.51
CA ALA A 415 -1.71 39.12 -0.04
C ALA A 415 -2.57 39.87 0.95
N GLY A 416 -2.10 41.03 1.39
CA GLY A 416 -2.81 41.98 2.24
C GLY A 416 -1.91 42.40 3.40
N ARG A 417 -2.46 42.86 4.52
CA ARG A 417 -1.63 43.41 5.61
C ARG A 417 -1.50 42.40 6.72
N ASP A 418 -0.39 41.69 6.69
CA ASP A 418 -0.20 40.51 7.51
C ASP A 418 0.62 40.82 8.75
N VAL A 419 0.43 39.99 9.78
CA VAL A 419 1.18 40.04 11.02
C VAL A 419 1.86 38.70 11.22
N LEU A 420 3.17 38.67 11.06
CA LEU A 420 3.98 37.46 11.15
C LEU A 420 4.82 37.46 12.42
N LYS A 421 4.86 36.30 13.07
CA LYS A 421 5.75 36.03 14.20
C LYS A 421 6.26 34.61 14.07
N GLY A 422 7.53 34.43 13.71
CA GLY A 422 8.19 33.11 13.66
C GLY A 422 8.04 32.35 14.98
N GLY A 423 8.90 32.60 15.96
CA GLY A 423 8.67 31.91 17.22
C GLY A 423 9.90 31.81 18.09
N LEU A 424 10.26 30.58 18.42
CA LEU A 424 11.56 30.17 18.92
C LEU A 424 12.14 29.22 17.85
N GLY A 425 13.35 29.46 17.39
CA GLY A 425 13.98 28.66 16.34
C GLY A 425 14.43 29.55 15.20
N ASP A 426 14.95 28.97 14.14
CA ASP A 426 15.49 29.74 13.03
C ASP A 426 14.43 29.78 11.91
N ASP A 427 13.65 30.86 11.87
CA ASP A 427 12.42 30.93 11.06
C ASP A 427 12.63 31.59 9.68
N LEU A 428 11.82 31.20 8.70
CA LEU A 428 11.72 31.83 7.38
C LEU A 428 10.37 32.55 7.25
N LEU A 429 10.39 33.86 7.04
CA LEU A 429 9.20 34.71 7.02
C LEU A 429 9.09 35.46 5.68
N THR A 430 7.92 35.41 5.05
CA THR A 430 7.58 36.15 3.83
C THR A 430 6.32 36.97 4.11
N GLY A 431 6.39 38.28 3.96
CA GLY A 431 5.23 39.16 4.21
C GLY A 431 4.23 39.08 3.07
N GLY A 432 4.74 39.17 1.84
CA GLY A 432 3.98 39.11 0.62
C GLY A 432 3.65 40.49 0.06
N ALA A 433 2.40 40.69 -0.34
CA ALA A 433 1.94 41.93 -0.96
C ALA A 433 1.25 42.86 0.04
N ASP A 434 1.39 44.17 -0.15
CA ASP A 434 0.96 45.25 0.75
C ASP A 434 1.95 45.46 1.90
N ALA A 435 1.50 45.80 3.11
CA ALA A 435 2.35 46.36 4.14
C ALA A 435 2.23 45.56 5.43
N ASP A 436 3.31 44.89 5.79
CA ASP A 436 3.31 43.81 6.77
C ASP A 436 4.03 44.17 8.06
N VAL A 437 3.73 43.41 9.12
CA VAL A 437 4.31 43.60 10.43
C VAL A 437 4.98 42.31 10.90
N PHE A 438 6.30 42.37 11.07
CA PHE A 438 7.10 41.27 11.61
C PHE A 438 7.39 41.49 13.08
N LEU A 439 6.91 40.58 13.94
CA LEU A 439 7.00 40.70 15.39
C LEU A 439 8.20 39.92 15.95
N PHE A 440 9.19 40.64 16.48
CA PHE A 440 10.36 40.02 17.13
C PHE A 440 10.39 40.27 18.62
N ASN A 441 10.61 39.20 19.36
CA ASN A 441 10.88 39.26 20.79
C ASN A 441 12.34 38.81 21.05
N GLY A 442 12.91 39.14 22.19
CA GLY A 442 14.33 38.86 22.48
C GLY A 442 14.74 37.38 22.59
N PHE A 443 13.95 36.44 22.07
CA PHE A 443 14.23 35.00 22.04
C PHE A 443 13.89 34.34 20.71
N SER A 444 13.72 35.07 19.60
CA SER A 444 13.22 34.46 18.36
C SER A 444 14.13 33.39 17.77
N GLY A 445 15.42 33.68 17.62
CA GLY A 445 16.40 32.76 17.04
C GLY A 445 17.13 33.48 15.91
N ALA A 446 17.63 32.78 14.90
CA ALA A 446 18.20 33.39 13.71
C ALA A 446 17.19 33.37 12.55
N ASP A 447 16.38 34.41 12.46
CA ASP A 447 15.25 34.48 11.53
C ASP A 447 15.64 35.19 10.23
N THR A 448 14.99 34.81 9.13
CA THR A 448 15.17 35.44 7.82
C THR A 448 13.84 35.95 7.28
N ILE A 449 13.77 37.23 6.94
CA ILE A 449 12.67 37.83 6.18
C ILE A 449 13.09 37.90 4.71
N THR A 450 12.28 37.33 3.81
CA THR A 450 12.66 37.11 2.41
C THR A 450 12.37 38.30 1.49
N ASP A 451 11.41 39.16 1.84
CA ASP A 451 10.82 40.14 0.92
C ASP A 451 10.54 41.53 1.53
N PHE A 452 11.21 41.84 2.65
CA PHE A 452 10.99 43.09 3.39
C PHE A 452 11.01 44.36 2.51
N SER A 453 9.89 45.08 2.48
CA SER A 453 9.66 46.28 1.68
C SER A 453 9.90 47.56 2.48
N LEU A 454 11.03 48.22 2.23
CA LEU A 454 11.44 49.47 2.90
C LEU A 454 10.36 50.56 2.85
N GLY A 455 10.02 51.13 4.00
CA GLY A 455 9.03 52.19 4.14
C GLY A 455 7.56 51.76 4.00
N GLU A 456 7.29 50.47 3.74
CA GLU A 456 5.96 49.87 3.74
C GLU A 456 5.83 48.91 4.93
N ASP A 457 6.76 47.95 5.02
CA ASP A 457 6.80 46.97 6.10
C ASP A 457 7.41 47.51 7.40
N LEU A 458 7.10 46.83 8.49
CA LEU A 458 7.48 47.24 9.83
C LEU A 458 8.05 46.08 10.65
N LEU A 459 9.27 46.25 11.16
CA LEU A 459 9.80 45.40 12.23
C LEU A 459 9.35 45.93 13.59
N GLN A 460 8.49 45.18 14.26
CA GLN A 460 8.11 45.49 15.63
C GLN A 460 9.02 44.77 16.62
N ILE A 461 9.88 45.53 17.29
CA ILE A 461 10.93 45.01 18.17
C ILE A 461 10.54 45.14 19.64
N ARG A 462 10.57 44.01 20.35
CA ARG A 462 10.45 43.94 21.80
C ARG A 462 11.64 43.23 22.42
N ALA A 463 12.72 43.97 22.67
CA ALA A 463 13.97 43.43 23.23
C ALA A 463 14.49 44.27 24.41
N ARG A 464 15.11 43.61 25.39
CA ARG A 464 15.70 44.32 26.54
C ARG A 464 16.91 45.15 26.09
N GLY A 465 16.87 46.45 26.38
CA GLY A 465 17.97 47.37 26.09
C GLY A 465 18.00 47.86 24.64
N ILE A 466 16.86 47.77 23.94
CA ILE A 466 16.59 48.40 22.65
C ILE A 466 15.30 49.20 22.82
N ASP A 467 15.41 50.47 23.20
CA ASP A 467 14.23 51.32 23.44
C ASP A 467 13.92 52.23 22.24
N ASP A 468 14.92 52.45 21.36
CA ASP A 468 14.78 53.24 20.14
C ASP A 468 15.74 52.80 19.01
N TYR A 469 15.64 53.47 17.85
CA TYR A 469 16.49 53.19 16.69
C TYR A 469 17.97 53.48 16.95
N GLY A 470 18.31 54.41 17.85
CA GLY A 470 19.70 54.69 18.20
C GLY A 470 20.36 53.50 18.89
N ASP A 471 19.63 52.80 19.75
CA ASP A 471 20.09 51.56 20.39
C ASP A 471 20.26 50.42 19.37
N LEU A 472 19.39 50.38 18.35
CA LEU A 472 19.38 49.35 17.31
C LEU A 472 20.42 49.56 16.22
N ALA A 473 20.61 50.81 15.76
CA ALA A 473 21.42 51.14 14.58
C ALA A 473 22.87 50.65 14.67
N HIS A 474 23.42 50.56 15.87
CA HIS A 474 24.78 50.03 16.11
C HIS A 474 24.90 48.51 16.01
N ARG A 475 23.78 47.81 15.80
CA ARG A 475 23.67 46.36 15.74
C ARG A 475 23.25 45.85 14.37
N ILE A 476 23.08 46.76 13.42
CA ILE A 476 22.77 46.46 12.03
C ILE A 476 24.11 46.37 11.27
N SER A 477 24.32 45.28 10.53
CA SER A 477 25.50 45.04 9.71
C SER A 477 25.13 44.40 8.38
N ASP A 478 25.92 44.61 7.33
CA ASP A 478 25.74 43.90 6.07
C ASP A 478 26.33 42.49 6.11
N SER A 479 25.67 41.57 5.41
CA SER A 479 26.15 40.23 5.05
C SER A 479 25.97 40.00 3.55
N ASP A 480 26.44 38.84 3.06
CA ASP A 480 26.20 38.45 1.66
C ASP A 480 24.69 38.21 1.37
N ALA A 481 23.89 37.91 2.40
CA ALA A 481 22.45 37.68 2.29
C ALA A 481 21.62 38.97 2.40
N GLY A 482 22.15 40.02 3.02
CA GLY A 482 21.44 41.28 3.29
C GLY A 482 21.78 41.85 4.67
N ALA A 483 20.90 42.73 5.18
CA ALA A 483 21.07 43.42 6.45
C ALA A 483 20.79 42.45 7.60
N VAL A 484 21.72 42.37 8.54
CA VAL A 484 21.65 41.51 9.73
C VAL A 484 21.54 42.38 10.97
N ILE A 485 20.54 42.11 11.81
CA ILE A 485 20.26 42.82 13.05
C ILE A 485 20.46 41.85 14.22
N ALA A 486 21.47 42.09 15.06
CA ALA A 486 21.81 41.17 16.15
C ALA A 486 21.54 41.73 17.55
N PHE A 487 20.68 41.07 18.34
CA PHE A 487 20.46 41.42 19.74
C PHE A 487 20.08 40.23 20.62
N GLY A 488 20.82 40.03 21.72
CA GLY A 488 20.38 39.18 22.83
C GLY A 488 20.31 37.67 22.54
N GLY A 489 21.01 37.18 21.50
CA GLY A 489 20.92 35.78 21.05
C GLY A 489 19.91 35.58 19.91
N THR A 490 19.24 36.66 19.49
CA THR A 490 18.42 36.73 18.28
C THR A 490 19.20 37.42 17.18
N GLU A 491 19.06 36.92 15.96
CA GLU A 491 19.56 37.50 14.72
C GLU A 491 18.39 37.60 13.74
N ILE A 492 18.28 38.72 13.03
CA ILE A 492 17.27 38.91 11.99
C ILE A 492 18.01 39.28 10.72
N THR A 493 17.81 38.51 9.66
CA THR A 493 18.32 38.79 8.32
C THR A 493 17.19 39.32 7.44
N LEU A 494 17.38 40.50 6.85
CA LEU A 494 16.50 41.04 5.82
C LEU A 494 17.13 40.76 4.46
N ALA A 495 16.65 39.73 3.78
CA ALA A 495 17.24 39.25 2.55
C ALA A 495 17.21 40.34 1.46
N GLY A 496 18.34 40.58 0.81
CA GLY A 496 18.46 41.55 -0.29
C GLY A 496 18.41 43.02 0.11
N ILE A 497 18.22 43.36 1.40
CA ILE A 497 18.21 44.73 1.91
C ILE A 497 19.60 45.12 2.41
N GLY A 498 20.08 46.31 2.07
CA GLY A 498 21.34 46.86 2.61
C GLY A 498 21.14 47.49 3.98
N ALA A 499 22.10 47.33 4.89
CA ALA A 499 22.05 47.87 6.25
C ALA A 499 21.90 49.40 6.28
N ASP A 500 22.47 50.10 5.29
CA ASP A 500 22.41 51.56 5.16
C ASP A 500 21.06 52.09 4.65
N ALA A 501 20.22 51.20 4.10
CA ALA A 501 18.89 51.54 3.63
C ALA A 501 17.85 51.64 4.77
N LEU A 502 18.14 51.01 5.91
CA LEU A 502 17.25 50.97 7.07
C LEU A 502 17.26 52.29 7.84
N THR A 503 16.08 52.74 8.24
CA THR A 503 15.83 53.98 8.95
C THR A 503 14.89 53.77 10.13
N ALA A 504 14.73 54.79 10.97
CA ALA A 504 13.84 54.70 12.13
C ALA A 504 12.35 54.47 11.77
N SER A 505 11.92 54.68 10.52
CA SER A 505 10.52 54.41 10.11
C SER A 505 10.24 52.93 9.87
N ASP A 506 11.27 52.13 9.62
CA ASP A 506 11.14 50.69 9.36
C ASP A 506 10.98 49.88 10.67
N PHE A 507 11.01 50.56 11.83
CA PHE A 507 10.96 49.94 13.15
C PHE A 507 9.90 50.55 14.06
N GLN A 508 9.28 49.69 14.86
CA GLN A 508 8.44 50.09 16.00
C GLN A 508 8.94 49.43 17.28
N PHE A 509 9.21 50.23 18.32
CA PHE A 509 9.69 49.77 19.63
C PHE A 509 8.53 49.75 20.64
N ILE A 510 8.36 48.65 21.38
CA ILE A 510 7.22 48.42 22.29
C ILE A 510 7.54 47.84 23.67
#